data_AF-R1BY91-F1
#
_entry.id   AF-R1BY91-F1
#
_cell.length_a   1.000
_cell.length_b   1.000
_cell.length_c   1.000
_cell.angle_alpha   90.00
_cell.angle_beta   90.00
_cell.angle_gamma   90.00
#
_symmetry.space_group_name_H-M   'P 1'
#
loop_
_entity.id
_entity.type
_entity.pdbx_description
1 polymer ?
#
loop_
_entity_poly.entity_id
_entity_poly.type
_entity_poly.pdbx_seq_one_letter_code
_entity_poly.pdbx_strand_id
1 'polypeptide(L)'
;MGAAPAFNTPKGADPAGEVALICPSTLASAIASDDPPLVLEATVGCAASGASCFVPGAVLFDLAAVDVYEEDATGSPLPLPGNYNLRPPAALRAALERHGVRARRRCVVYTQCRRHTTAAREAQERGHHHRYRPAASREGVADPIVAARLVWCLAYAGVERVALLDGGMSLWLDGGFPVAGEPSPAAPVADFFDGRGGAFPRRPEYRASVEEVAAAVAASGGGGGGSGGLRIGDVRAPCEFAGEGHDYAYAMPHGRIPGALPARWGPSTFVGSEYYAPRTGVLRPLRELAASWRQAGLLQRGSRRAGGA
;
A
#
# COMPACT_ATOMS: atom_id res chain seq x y z
N MET A 1 -2.60 22.25 -26.60
CA MET A 1 -3.07 20.95 -26.07
C MET A 1 -1.90 19.97 -26.13
N GLY A 2 -1.03 20.00 -25.11
CA GLY A 2 0.03 19.00 -24.97
C GLY A 2 -0.52 17.80 -24.19
N ALA A 3 -0.32 16.60 -24.70
CA ALA A 3 -0.70 15.38 -24.00
C ALA A 3 0.10 15.29 -22.68
N ALA A 4 -0.59 15.02 -21.56
CA ALA A 4 0.04 14.79 -20.27
C ALA A 4 1.04 13.61 -20.34
N PRO A 5 2.15 13.62 -19.59
CA PRO A 5 3.10 12.51 -19.59
C PRO A 5 2.41 11.24 -19.12
N ALA A 6 2.44 10.21 -19.97
CA ALA A 6 1.83 8.91 -19.70
C ALA A 6 2.63 8.17 -18.61
N PHE A 7 1.93 7.61 -17.63
CA PHE A 7 2.48 6.60 -16.75
C PHE A 7 2.86 5.37 -17.59
N ASN A 8 3.91 4.65 -17.21
CA ASN A 8 4.35 3.47 -17.96
C ASN A 8 3.35 2.32 -17.75
N THR A 9 2.33 2.24 -18.59
CA THR A 9 1.29 1.20 -18.53
C THR A 9 1.85 -0.14 -18.99
N PRO A 10 1.72 -1.23 -18.21
CA PRO A 10 1.98 -2.57 -18.72
C PRO A 10 1.06 -2.84 -19.92
N LYS A 11 1.61 -3.24 -21.07
CA LYS A 11 0.82 -3.60 -22.27
C LYS A 11 -0.25 -4.65 -21.91
N GLY A 12 -1.53 -4.26 -21.97
CA GLY A 12 -2.69 -5.16 -21.86
C GLY A 12 -3.66 -4.92 -20.69
N ALA A 13 -3.62 -3.78 -19.99
CA ALA A 13 -4.56 -3.45 -18.92
C ALA A 13 -5.77 -2.61 -19.41
N ASP A 14 -6.95 -2.87 -18.83
CA ASP A 14 -8.25 -2.24 -19.08
C ASP A 14 -8.25 -0.75 -18.67
N PRO A 15 -8.86 0.21 -19.42
CA PRO A 15 -8.66 1.66 -19.21
C PRO A 15 -9.42 2.29 -18.02
N ALA A 16 -10.01 1.51 -17.11
CA ALA A 16 -10.84 2.03 -16.02
C ALA A 16 -10.30 1.67 -14.62
N GLY A 17 -9.64 2.64 -13.96
CA GLY A 17 -9.15 2.52 -12.58
C GLY A 17 -7.73 1.96 -12.49
N GLU A 18 -6.77 2.68 -13.06
CA GLU A 18 -5.38 2.23 -13.18
C GLU A 18 -4.59 2.55 -11.91
N VAL A 19 -4.17 1.51 -11.19
CA VAL A 19 -3.06 1.60 -10.24
C VAL A 19 -1.77 1.41 -11.01
N ALA A 20 -0.89 2.42 -10.99
CA ALA A 20 0.35 2.43 -11.75
C ALA A 20 1.59 2.55 -10.85
N LEU A 21 2.76 2.28 -11.44
CA LEU A 21 4.04 2.70 -10.88
C LEU A 21 4.50 3.97 -11.59
N ILE A 22 5.03 4.92 -10.83
CA ILE A 22 5.68 6.12 -11.36
C ILE A 22 7.12 6.17 -10.87
N CYS A 23 8.06 6.41 -11.78
CA CYS A 23 9.46 6.61 -11.40
C CYS A 23 9.72 8.09 -11.01
N PRO A 24 10.78 8.37 -10.24
CA PRO A 24 11.10 9.72 -9.76
C PRO A 24 11.15 10.81 -10.86
N SER A 25 11.78 10.54 -12.00
CA SER A 25 11.89 11.53 -13.09
C SER A 25 10.55 11.89 -13.72
N THR A 26 9.66 10.91 -13.85
CA THR A 26 8.30 11.13 -14.36
C THR A 26 7.47 11.92 -13.34
N LEU A 27 7.63 11.64 -12.04
CA LEU A 27 6.94 12.39 -10.99
C LEU A 27 7.43 13.85 -10.92
N ALA A 28 8.74 14.07 -11.00
CA ALA A 28 9.30 15.43 -11.03
C ALA A 28 8.73 16.26 -12.20
N SER A 29 8.62 15.64 -13.38
CA SER A 29 8.00 16.27 -14.55
C SER A 29 6.50 16.54 -14.35
N ALA A 30 5.78 15.61 -13.70
CA ALA A 30 4.35 15.76 -13.43
C ALA A 30 4.05 16.85 -12.40
N ILE A 31 4.88 17.00 -11.37
CA ILE A 31 4.75 18.06 -10.36
C ILE A 31 4.98 19.44 -10.98
N ALA A 32 5.87 19.54 -11.96
CA ALA A 32 6.15 20.80 -12.67
C ALA A 32 5.13 21.15 -13.78
N SER A 33 4.09 20.34 -13.97
CA SER A 33 3.08 20.56 -15.02
C SER A 33 1.94 21.49 -14.57
N ASP A 34 1.15 21.99 -15.53
CA ASP A 34 -0.02 22.86 -15.27
C ASP A 34 -1.15 22.15 -14.49
N ASP A 35 -1.13 20.82 -14.44
CA ASP A 35 -2.09 20.00 -13.69
C ASP A 35 -1.30 18.99 -12.82
N PRO A 36 -0.69 19.43 -11.70
CA PRO A 36 0.11 18.55 -10.87
C PRO A 36 -0.78 17.51 -10.15
N PRO A 37 -0.30 16.27 -9.97
CA PRO A 37 -1.01 15.29 -9.15
C PRO A 37 -1.06 15.72 -7.68
N LEU A 38 -2.03 15.21 -6.93
CA LEU A 38 -1.95 15.21 -5.47
C LEU A 38 -0.88 14.21 -5.04
N VAL A 39 0.21 14.71 -4.47
CA VAL A 39 1.27 13.87 -3.91
C VAL A 39 0.98 13.61 -2.44
N LEU A 40 0.93 12.35 -2.04
CA LEU A 40 0.62 11.91 -0.67
C LEU A 40 1.82 11.16 -0.09
N GLU A 41 2.31 11.62 1.05
CA GLU A 41 3.24 10.85 1.87
C GLU A 41 2.45 10.02 2.86
N ALA A 42 2.46 8.69 2.68
CA ALA A 42 1.78 7.78 3.57
C ALA A 42 2.65 7.46 4.82
N THR A 43 2.06 7.60 6.00
CA THR A 43 2.71 7.39 7.31
C THR A 43 1.86 6.49 8.23
N VAL A 44 2.46 6.01 9.31
CA VAL A 44 1.77 5.29 10.40
C VAL A 44 2.11 5.97 11.73
N GLY A 45 1.09 6.43 12.45
CA GLY A 45 1.22 6.78 13.87
C GLY A 45 2.01 8.06 14.15
N CYS A 46 2.07 9.02 13.22
CA CYS A 46 2.61 10.34 13.53
C CYS A 46 2.09 11.44 12.59
N ALA A 47 1.63 12.54 13.19
CA ALA A 47 1.33 13.80 12.51
C ALA A 47 2.57 14.48 11.88
N ALA A 48 3.78 14.07 12.29
CA ALA A 48 5.04 14.48 11.68
C ALA A 48 5.86 13.23 11.37
N SER A 49 6.13 12.92 10.10
CA SER A 49 6.92 11.73 9.72
C SER A 49 8.36 11.70 10.28
N GLY A 50 8.75 12.71 11.07
CA GLY A 50 10.10 12.98 11.57
C GLY A 50 11.08 13.21 10.43
N ALA A 51 10.59 13.38 9.19
CA ALA A 51 11.40 13.53 8.00
C ALA A 51 11.85 14.97 7.88
N SER A 52 13.07 15.15 7.40
CA SER A 52 13.67 16.47 7.14
C SER A 52 13.51 16.92 5.69
N CYS A 53 12.93 16.07 4.83
CA CYS A 53 12.73 16.37 3.42
C CYS A 53 11.53 15.63 2.85
N PHE A 54 10.84 16.28 1.91
CA PHE A 54 9.59 15.82 1.31
C PHE A 54 9.66 15.98 -0.21
N VAL A 55 8.90 15.18 -0.94
CA VAL A 55 8.64 15.47 -2.36
C VAL A 55 7.90 16.82 -2.43
N PRO A 56 8.28 17.76 -3.31
CA PRO A 56 7.63 19.07 -3.40
C PRO A 56 6.11 18.94 -3.61
N GLY A 57 5.33 19.66 -2.81
CA GLY A 57 3.86 19.60 -2.84
C GLY A 57 3.23 18.41 -2.11
N ALA A 58 4.03 17.55 -1.47
CA ALA A 58 3.52 16.39 -0.75
C ALA A 58 2.67 16.78 0.47
N VAL A 59 1.49 16.18 0.57
CA VAL A 59 0.59 16.27 1.73
C VAL A 59 0.81 15.01 2.58
N LEU A 60 0.98 15.17 3.90
CA LEU A 60 1.04 14.03 4.81
C LEU A 60 -0.31 13.32 4.90
N PHE A 61 -0.29 11.99 4.92
CA PHE A 61 -1.47 11.15 5.06
C PHE A 61 -1.17 10.01 6.03
N ASP A 62 -1.65 10.13 7.27
CA ASP A 62 -1.53 9.05 8.27
C ASP A 62 -2.61 7.98 8.00
N LEU A 63 -2.20 6.70 7.98
CA LEU A 63 -3.14 5.59 7.81
C LEU A 63 -4.22 5.53 8.91
N ALA A 64 -3.97 6.12 10.09
CA ALA A 64 -4.98 6.30 11.12
C ALA A 64 -6.25 7.03 10.63
N ALA A 65 -6.14 7.84 9.56
CA ALA A 65 -7.28 8.53 8.97
C ALA A 65 -8.24 7.60 8.22
N VAL A 66 -7.76 6.45 7.72
CA VAL A 66 -8.53 5.52 6.87
C VAL A 66 -8.73 4.15 7.48
N ASP A 67 -7.85 3.75 8.39
CA ASP A 67 -7.93 2.48 9.11
C ASP A 67 -8.62 2.66 10.48
N VAL A 68 -9.19 1.59 11.00
CA VAL A 68 -9.79 1.53 12.35
C VAL A 68 -8.66 1.58 13.39
N TYR A 69 -8.72 2.61 14.22
CA TYR A 69 -7.80 2.87 15.32
C TYR A 69 -8.63 3.10 16.58
N GLU A 70 -8.06 2.80 17.74
CA GLU A 70 -8.56 3.27 19.03
C GLU A 70 -8.00 4.66 19.32
N GLU A 71 -8.55 5.33 20.33
CA GLU A 71 -7.96 6.54 20.89
C GLU A 71 -7.36 6.18 22.25
N ASP A 72 -6.13 6.61 22.50
CA ASP A 72 -5.55 6.50 23.84
C ASP A 72 -6.18 7.54 24.80
N ALA A 73 -5.74 7.52 26.06
CA ALA A 73 -6.24 8.45 27.08
C ALA A 73 -5.99 9.94 26.74
N THR A 74 -5.15 10.24 25.75
CA THR A 74 -4.85 11.60 25.27
C THR A 74 -5.62 11.98 24.01
N GLY A 75 -6.45 11.07 23.48
CA GLY A 75 -7.14 11.23 22.20
C GLY A 75 -6.22 10.99 20.99
N SER A 76 -5.02 10.44 21.20
CA SER A 76 -4.10 10.14 20.09
C SER A 76 -4.50 8.80 19.45
N PRO A 77 -4.43 8.67 18.12
CA PRO A 77 -4.80 7.45 17.44
C PRO A 77 -3.82 6.32 17.77
N LEU A 78 -4.34 5.22 18.30
CA LEU A 78 -3.61 4.00 18.62
C LEU A 78 -4.04 2.88 17.67
N PRO A 79 -3.10 2.23 16.95
CA PRO A 79 -3.48 1.13 16.06
C PRO A 79 -4.12 -0.01 16.84
N LEU A 80 -5.30 -0.48 16.41
CA LEU A 80 -6.03 -1.57 17.07
C LEU A 80 -5.41 -2.93 16.71
N PRO A 81 -4.69 -3.60 17.64
CA PRO A 81 -4.01 -4.85 17.31
C PRO A 81 -5.00 -5.91 16.83
N GLY A 82 -4.71 -6.51 15.69
CA GLY A 82 -5.57 -7.53 15.07
C GLY A 82 -6.77 -7.00 14.29
N ASN A 83 -7.06 -5.69 14.30
CA ASN A 83 -8.12 -5.11 13.47
C ASN A 83 -7.66 -3.82 12.78
N TYR A 84 -6.95 -3.99 11.67
CA TYR A 84 -6.53 -2.92 10.76
C TYR A 84 -7.48 -2.80 9.56
N ASN A 85 -8.79 -2.99 9.75
CA ASN A 85 -9.77 -2.77 8.68
C ASN A 85 -9.90 -1.29 8.34
N LEU A 86 -10.43 -1.00 7.14
CA LEU A 86 -10.83 0.37 6.80
C LEU A 86 -11.98 0.85 7.71
N ARG A 87 -11.98 2.14 8.02
CA ARG A 87 -13.10 2.82 8.68
C ARG A 87 -14.39 2.69 7.86
N PRO A 88 -15.58 2.86 8.49
CA PRO A 88 -16.85 2.83 7.78
C PRO A 88 -16.89 3.80 6.59
N PRO A 89 -17.65 3.50 5.52
CA PRO A 89 -17.64 4.26 4.27
C PRO A 89 -17.75 5.78 4.42
N ALA A 90 -18.62 6.27 5.30
CA ALA A 90 -18.79 7.71 5.52
C ALA A 90 -17.54 8.37 6.14
N ALA A 91 -16.95 7.74 7.15
CA ALA A 91 -15.75 8.24 7.81
C ALA A 91 -14.53 8.16 6.87
N LEU A 92 -14.43 7.08 6.10
CA LEU A 92 -13.39 6.90 5.08
C LEU A 92 -13.48 7.99 4.00
N ARG A 93 -14.67 8.22 3.43
CA ARG A 93 -14.88 9.29 2.44
C ARG A 93 -14.50 10.66 2.99
N ALA A 94 -15.00 11.00 4.18
CA ALA A 94 -14.69 12.28 4.83
C ALA A 94 -13.19 12.45 5.08
N ALA A 95 -12.47 11.38 5.44
CA ALA A 95 -11.01 11.42 5.59
C ALA A 95 -10.30 11.71 4.26
N LEU A 96 -10.70 11.06 3.18
CA LEU A 96 -10.15 11.32 1.84
C LEU A 96 -10.41 12.77 1.40
N GLU A 97 -11.63 13.26 1.58
CA GLU A 97 -12.03 14.63 1.24
C GLU A 97 -11.22 15.68 2.03
N ARG A 98 -10.97 15.46 3.33
CA ARG A 98 -10.11 16.33 4.15
C ARG A 98 -8.67 16.43 3.63
N HIS A 99 -8.17 15.38 2.98
CA HIS A 99 -6.83 15.37 2.38
C HIS A 99 -6.82 15.85 0.92
N GLY A 100 -7.94 16.36 0.41
CA GLY A 100 -8.05 16.88 -0.95
C GLY A 100 -8.16 15.81 -2.03
N VAL A 101 -8.47 14.56 -1.65
CA VAL A 101 -8.67 13.44 -2.56
C VAL A 101 -10.09 13.50 -3.12
N ARG A 102 -10.19 13.35 -4.44
CA ARG A 102 -11.45 13.21 -5.19
C ARG A 102 -11.24 12.22 -6.33
N ALA A 103 -12.33 11.60 -6.80
CA ALA A 103 -12.30 10.48 -7.74
C ALA A 103 -11.45 10.76 -9.00
N ARG A 104 -11.50 11.98 -9.53
CA ARG A 104 -10.83 12.35 -10.80
C ARG A 104 -9.45 12.98 -10.64
N ARG A 105 -9.03 13.29 -9.41
CA ARG A 105 -7.70 13.86 -9.16
C ARG A 105 -6.67 12.75 -9.23
N ARG A 106 -5.62 12.97 -10.02
CA ARG A 106 -4.46 12.07 -10.04
C ARG A 106 -3.82 12.07 -8.65
N CYS A 107 -3.63 10.89 -8.08
CA CYS A 107 -2.95 10.73 -6.80
C CYS A 107 -1.65 9.95 -7.00
N VAL A 108 -0.56 10.46 -6.44
CA VAL A 108 0.72 9.74 -6.35
C VAL A 108 1.04 9.55 -4.88
N VAL A 109 1.25 8.31 -4.46
CA VAL A 109 1.57 7.98 -3.07
C VAL A 109 3.02 7.54 -2.97
N TYR A 110 3.70 7.98 -1.93
CA TYR A 110 5.02 7.48 -1.55
C TYR A 110 5.12 7.34 -0.03
N THR A 111 6.22 6.74 0.44
CA THR A 111 6.60 6.80 1.84
C THR A 111 8.08 7.13 1.95
N GLN A 112 8.50 7.54 3.13
CA GLN A 112 9.85 8.03 3.41
C GLN A 112 10.95 6.98 3.24
N CYS A 113 10.62 5.71 2.92
CA CYS A 113 11.53 4.62 2.53
C CYS A 113 12.93 4.81 3.13
N ARG A 114 13.05 4.86 4.46
CA ARG A 114 14.29 5.31 5.10
C ARG A 114 15.35 4.22 4.96
N ARG A 115 16.30 4.39 4.03
CA ARG A 115 17.67 3.96 4.31
C ARG A 115 18.09 4.76 5.53
N HIS A 116 18.38 4.09 6.64
CA HIS A 116 18.71 4.79 7.88
C HIS A 116 19.76 5.87 7.63
N THR A 117 19.40 7.11 7.96
CA THR A 117 20.35 8.19 8.18
C THR A 117 20.91 8.05 9.59
N THR A 118 22.05 8.71 9.82
CA THR A 118 22.95 8.68 10.99
C THR A 118 22.31 8.63 12.38
N ALA A 119 21.07 9.08 12.57
CA ALA A 119 20.35 9.09 13.86
C ALA A 119 20.15 7.70 14.50
N ALA A 120 20.13 6.61 13.70
CA ALA A 120 20.06 5.26 14.26
C ALA A 120 21.40 4.76 14.84
N ARG A 121 22.54 5.31 14.39
CA ARG A 121 23.85 5.03 14.98
C ARG A 121 23.94 5.55 16.42
N GLU A 122 23.43 6.76 16.66
CA GLU A 122 23.47 7.41 17.98
C GLU A 122 22.58 6.70 19.04
N ALA A 123 21.49 6.06 18.62
CA ALA A 123 20.65 5.25 19.52
C ALA A 123 21.28 3.87 19.82
N GLN A 124 22.06 3.33 18.89
CA GLN A 124 22.73 2.03 19.03
C GLN A 124 23.92 2.09 20.02
N GLU A 125 24.56 3.26 20.16
CA GLU A 125 25.67 3.48 21.09
C GLU A 125 25.24 3.59 22.57
N ARG A 126 23.94 3.72 22.87
CA ARG A 126 23.41 3.87 24.24
C ARG A 126 23.05 2.57 24.98
N GLY A 127 23.44 1.41 24.45
CA GLY A 127 23.59 0.19 25.27
C GLY A 127 22.35 -0.40 25.96
N HIS A 128 21.13 -0.23 25.44
CA HIS A 128 19.94 -0.85 26.05
C HIS A 128 19.64 -2.26 25.51
N HIS A 129 19.63 -3.23 26.43
CA HIS A 129 19.39 -4.66 26.24
C HIS A 129 17.96 -5.00 25.76
N HIS A 130 17.86 -5.93 24.79
CA HIS A 130 16.79 -6.92 24.54
C HIS A 130 15.33 -6.60 24.95
N ARG A 131 14.79 -5.44 24.54
CA ARG A 131 13.33 -5.21 24.49
C ARG A 131 12.97 -4.66 23.11
N TYR A 132 12.04 -5.34 22.43
CA TYR A 132 11.31 -4.93 21.23
C TYR A 132 11.91 -3.74 20.46
N ARG A 133 12.73 -4.02 19.43
CA ARG A 133 13.05 -3.03 18.40
C ARG A 133 11.89 -3.04 17.39
N PRO A 134 11.19 -1.92 17.13
CA PRO A 134 10.22 -1.87 16.05
C PRO A 134 10.94 -2.31 14.77
N ALA A 135 10.44 -3.31 14.07
CA ALA A 135 11.06 -3.80 12.84
C ALA A 135 11.16 -2.73 11.73
N ALA A 136 10.41 -1.63 11.88
CA ALA A 136 10.55 -0.38 11.12
C ALA A 136 11.90 0.33 11.30
N SER A 137 12.80 -0.19 12.14
CA SER A 137 14.11 0.38 12.45
C SER A 137 15.30 -0.54 12.12
N ARG A 138 15.13 -1.51 11.20
CA ARG A 138 16.27 -2.25 10.64
C ARG A 138 16.98 -1.40 9.58
N GLU A 139 18.27 -1.17 9.79
CA GLU A 139 19.16 -0.41 8.91
C GLU A 139 19.00 -0.85 7.43
N GLY A 140 18.63 0.09 6.56
CA GLY A 140 18.68 -0.11 5.10
C GLY A 140 17.46 -0.76 4.41
N VAL A 141 16.28 -0.81 5.05
CA VAL A 141 15.05 -1.29 4.40
C VAL A 141 14.17 -0.11 3.94
N ALA A 142 14.02 0.05 2.64
CA ALA A 142 13.07 0.94 1.99
C ALA A 142 11.75 0.18 1.75
N ASP A 143 10.86 0.20 2.74
CA ASP A 143 9.62 -0.56 2.72
C ASP A 143 8.44 0.23 2.12
N PRO A 144 7.83 -0.22 0.99
CA PRO A 144 6.68 0.44 0.38
C PRO A 144 5.33 0.10 1.02
N ILE A 145 5.24 -0.76 2.05
CA ILE A 145 3.97 -1.26 2.61
C ILE A 145 2.95 -0.14 2.92
N VAL A 146 3.39 0.91 3.62
CA VAL A 146 2.50 1.99 4.06
C VAL A 146 1.90 2.73 2.86
N ALA A 147 2.74 3.01 1.86
CA ALA A 147 2.29 3.63 0.62
C ALA A 147 1.38 2.69 -0.18
N ALA A 148 1.71 1.41 -0.29
CA ALA A 148 0.91 0.41 -0.98
C ALA A 148 -0.47 0.22 -0.33
N ARG A 149 -0.56 0.27 1.01
CA ARG A 149 -1.82 0.23 1.76
C ARG A 149 -2.72 1.40 1.39
N LEU A 150 -2.17 2.62 1.34
CA LEU A 150 -2.94 3.80 0.94
C LEU A 150 -3.33 3.73 -0.54
N VAL A 151 -2.46 3.26 -1.43
CA VAL A 151 -2.79 3.04 -2.86
C VAL A 151 -3.98 2.09 -3.02
N TRP A 152 -3.98 0.96 -2.32
CA TRP A 152 -5.12 0.03 -2.31
C TRP A 152 -6.40 0.70 -1.79
N CYS A 153 -6.30 1.48 -0.71
CA CYS A 153 -7.43 2.22 -0.16
C CYS A 153 -8.02 3.23 -1.15
N LEU A 154 -7.18 4.01 -1.86
CA LEU A 154 -7.61 4.96 -2.88
C LEU A 154 -8.27 4.26 -4.07
N ALA A 155 -7.72 3.12 -4.48
CA ALA A 155 -8.26 2.30 -5.55
C ALA A 155 -9.64 1.72 -5.17
N TYR A 156 -9.77 1.18 -3.95
CA TYR A 156 -11.05 0.72 -3.38
C TYR A 156 -12.09 1.84 -3.30
N ALA A 157 -11.69 3.02 -2.82
CA ALA A 157 -12.55 4.21 -2.77
C ALA A 157 -13.06 4.64 -4.16
N GLY A 158 -12.27 4.37 -5.20
CA GLY A 158 -12.62 4.64 -6.60
C GLY A 158 -11.94 5.85 -7.20
N VAL A 159 -10.75 6.21 -6.70
CA VAL A 159 -9.88 7.17 -7.40
C VAL A 159 -9.46 6.57 -8.74
N GLU A 160 -9.72 7.29 -9.82
CA GLU A 160 -9.59 6.78 -11.19
C GLU A 160 -8.12 6.58 -11.61
N ARG A 161 -7.21 7.37 -11.04
CA ARG A 161 -5.78 7.40 -11.39
C ARG A 161 -4.92 7.48 -10.13
N VAL A 162 -4.38 6.34 -9.71
CA VAL A 162 -3.52 6.22 -8.52
C VAL A 162 -2.17 5.68 -8.96
N ALA A 163 -1.07 6.26 -8.48
CA ALA A 163 0.25 5.72 -8.70
C ALA A 163 1.04 5.59 -7.40
N LEU A 164 1.89 4.58 -7.33
CA LEU A 164 2.92 4.42 -6.30
C LEU A 164 4.26 4.94 -6.84
N LEU A 165 4.96 5.80 -6.09
CA LEU A 165 6.33 6.19 -6.42
C LEU A 165 7.27 5.00 -6.20
N ASP A 166 7.74 4.41 -7.29
CA ASP A 166 8.58 3.23 -7.26
C ASP A 166 9.96 3.56 -6.64
N GLY A 167 10.31 2.83 -5.59
CA GLY A 167 11.47 3.12 -4.73
C GLY A 167 11.32 4.29 -3.75
N GLY A 168 10.17 4.97 -3.75
CA GLY A 168 9.81 6.01 -2.78
C GLY A 168 10.83 7.15 -2.65
N MET A 169 10.95 7.70 -1.44
CA MET A 169 11.84 8.83 -1.17
C MET A 169 13.33 8.50 -1.37
N SER A 170 13.73 7.23 -1.19
CA SER A 170 15.12 6.80 -1.41
C SER A 170 15.59 7.08 -2.83
N LEU A 171 14.82 6.66 -3.85
CA LEU A 171 15.20 6.91 -5.24
C LEU A 171 14.96 8.35 -5.70
N TRP A 172 14.05 9.07 -5.05
CA TRP A 172 13.91 10.51 -5.24
C TRP A 172 15.20 11.25 -4.86
N LEU A 173 15.78 10.92 -3.70
CA LEU A 173 17.03 11.49 -3.22
C LEU A 173 18.24 11.03 -4.05
N ASP A 174 18.35 9.72 -4.33
CA ASP A 174 19.45 9.16 -5.15
C ASP A 174 19.47 9.79 -6.56
N GLY A 175 18.30 10.20 -7.08
CA GLY A 175 18.17 10.89 -8.37
C GLY A 175 18.47 12.39 -8.34
N GLY A 176 18.76 12.98 -7.18
CA GLY A 176 19.06 14.40 -7.03
C GLY A 176 17.87 15.33 -7.32
N PHE A 177 16.63 14.84 -7.15
CA PHE A 177 15.44 15.66 -7.40
C PHE A 177 15.20 16.67 -6.27
N PRO A 178 14.54 17.82 -6.55
CA PRO A 178 14.27 18.84 -5.54
C PRO A 178 13.46 18.30 -4.36
N VAL A 179 13.69 18.85 -3.17
CA VAL A 179 12.94 18.50 -1.96
C VAL A 179 12.38 19.74 -1.27
N ALA A 180 11.25 19.59 -0.60
CA ALA A 180 10.73 20.58 0.33
C ALA A 180 11.19 20.26 1.76
N GLY A 181 11.39 21.28 2.59
CA GLY A 181 11.75 21.11 4.00
C GLY A 181 10.57 20.78 4.92
N GLU A 182 9.35 21.03 4.44
CA GLU A 182 8.10 20.80 5.16
C GLU A 182 7.04 20.22 4.21
N PRO A 183 6.07 19.45 4.73
CA PRO A 183 4.94 18.99 3.93
C PRO A 183 4.01 20.17 3.61
N SER A 184 3.33 20.06 2.47
CA SER A 184 2.27 21.00 2.09
C SER A 184 1.00 20.76 2.92
N PRO A 185 0.28 21.83 3.30
CA PRO A 185 -1.01 21.67 3.95
C PRO A 185 -2.00 20.96 3.04
N ALA A 186 -2.83 20.09 3.62
CA ALA A 186 -3.95 19.51 2.89
C ALA A 186 -4.90 20.62 2.41
N ALA A 187 -5.44 20.47 1.20
CA ALA A 187 -6.49 21.32 0.66
C ALA A 187 -7.80 20.52 0.57
N PRO A 188 -8.68 20.59 1.59
CA PRO A 188 -9.91 19.82 1.61
C PRO A 188 -10.78 20.06 0.38
N VAL A 189 -11.47 19.01 -0.07
CA VAL A 189 -12.50 19.11 -1.12
C VAL A 189 -13.88 18.90 -0.51
N ALA A 190 -14.90 19.55 -1.08
CA ALA A 190 -16.27 19.47 -0.57
C ALA A 190 -16.98 18.15 -0.92
N ASP A 191 -16.60 17.52 -2.04
CA ASP A 191 -17.22 16.29 -2.51
C ASP A 191 -16.21 15.43 -3.28
N PHE A 192 -16.03 14.19 -2.83
CA PHE A 192 -15.21 13.17 -3.48
C PHE A 192 -15.62 12.91 -4.93
N PHE A 193 -16.90 13.03 -5.28
CA PHE A 193 -17.42 12.71 -6.61
C PHE A 193 -17.52 13.90 -7.58
N ASP A 194 -17.07 15.09 -7.19
CA ASP A 194 -17.20 16.32 -7.99
C ASP A 194 -18.66 16.56 -8.46
N GLY A 195 -19.63 16.34 -7.57
CA GLY A 195 -21.06 16.54 -7.81
C GLY A 195 -21.77 15.42 -8.56
N ARG A 196 -21.08 14.34 -8.95
CA ARG A 196 -21.66 13.26 -9.77
C ARG A 196 -22.51 12.26 -8.99
N GLY A 197 -22.44 12.30 -7.66
CA GLY A 197 -23.07 11.31 -6.79
C GLY A 197 -22.55 9.89 -7.02
N GLY A 198 -23.13 8.92 -6.32
CA GLY A 198 -22.81 7.50 -6.48
C GLY A 198 -22.55 6.79 -5.15
N ALA A 199 -22.50 5.46 -5.22
CA ALA A 199 -22.15 4.64 -4.07
C ALA A 199 -20.67 4.82 -3.70
N PHE A 200 -20.39 4.83 -2.40
CA PHE A 200 -19.04 4.82 -1.85
C PHE A 200 -18.88 3.60 -0.94
N PRO A 201 -17.80 2.79 -1.08
CA PRO A 201 -16.74 2.87 -2.10
C PRO A 201 -17.24 2.61 -3.53
N ARG A 202 -16.54 3.10 -4.58
CA ARG A 202 -16.93 2.77 -5.97
C ARG A 202 -16.43 1.40 -6.44
N ARG A 203 -15.39 0.85 -5.81
CA ARG A 203 -14.77 -0.44 -6.18
C ARG A 203 -14.84 -1.43 -5.00
N PRO A 204 -16.06 -1.78 -4.50
CA PRO A 204 -16.20 -2.69 -3.37
C PRO A 204 -15.53 -4.05 -3.63
N GLU A 205 -15.41 -4.48 -4.89
CA GLU A 205 -14.76 -5.73 -5.29
C GLU A 205 -13.24 -5.79 -5.00
N TYR A 206 -12.61 -4.68 -4.62
CA TYR A 206 -11.20 -4.65 -4.20
C TYR A 206 -10.98 -5.07 -2.74
N ARG A 207 -12.06 -5.34 -2.00
CA ARG A 207 -12.03 -5.80 -0.61
C ARG A 207 -12.96 -7.00 -0.46
N ALA A 208 -12.42 -8.11 0.03
CA ALA A 208 -13.22 -9.24 0.51
C ALA A 208 -13.50 -9.09 2.02
N SER A 209 -14.70 -9.47 2.46
CA SER A 209 -15.06 -9.55 3.88
C SER A 209 -14.62 -10.88 4.50
N VAL A 210 -14.59 -10.94 5.84
CA VAL A 210 -14.29 -12.18 6.57
C VAL A 210 -15.34 -13.25 6.25
N GLU A 211 -16.61 -12.85 6.16
CA GLU A 211 -17.74 -13.71 5.85
C GLU A 211 -17.64 -14.29 4.43
N GLU A 212 -17.28 -13.47 3.45
CA GLU A 212 -17.06 -13.92 2.06
C GLU A 212 -15.93 -14.94 1.97
N VAL A 213 -14.81 -14.67 2.66
CA VAL A 213 -13.66 -15.59 2.72
C VAL A 213 -14.04 -16.89 3.43
N ALA A 214 -14.74 -16.81 4.56
CA ALA A 214 -15.17 -17.99 5.33
C ALA A 214 -16.16 -18.86 4.52
N ALA A 215 -17.13 -18.25 3.85
CA ALA A 215 -18.09 -18.94 3.00
C ALA A 215 -17.38 -19.66 1.84
N ALA A 216 -16.41 -19.02 1.21
CA ALA A 216 -15.63 -19.61 0.14
C ALA A 216 -14.76 -20.79 0.61
N VAL A 217 -14.14 -20.68 1.79
CA VAL A 217 -13.38 -21.78 2.41
C VAL A 217 -14.30 -22.97 2.69
N ALA A 218 -15.47 -22.72 3.29
CA ALA A 218 -16.47 -23.76 3.56
C ALA A 218 -16.95 -24.46 2.28
N ALA A 219 -17.25 -23.70 1.22
CA ALA A 219 -17.69 -24.23 -0.06
C ALA A 219 -16.62 -25.10 -0.77
N SER A 220 -15.34 -24.83 -0.53
CA SER A 220 -14.21 -25.60 -1.08
C SER A 220 -13.87 -26.86 -0.28
N GLY A 221 -14.56 -27.12 0.84
CA GLY A 221 -14.20 -28.19 1.78
C GLY A 221 -12.81 -28.00 2.41
N GLY A 222 -12.31 -26.75 2.46
CA GLY A 222 -10.96 -26.41 2.91
C GLY A 222 -9.83 -26.80 1.94
N GLY A 223 -10.14 -27.31 0.74
CA GLY A 223 -9.17 -27.71 -0.29
C GLY A 223 -8.89 -26.60 -1.31
N GLY A 224 -7.64 -26.16 -1.44
CA GLY A 224 -7.21 -25.07 -2.34
C GLY A 224 -7.10 -25.41 -3.84
N GLY A 225 -7.73 -26.49 -4.31
CA GLY A 225 -7.40 -27.11 -5.61
C GLY A 225 -8.50 -27.17 -6.67
N GLY A 226 -9.73 -26.74 -6.38
CA GLY A 226 -10.84 -26.82 -7.34
C GLY A 226 -10.68 -25.89 -8.55
N SER A 227 -10.91 -26.42 -9.75
CA SER A 227 -11.01 -25.62 -10.98
C SER A 227 -12.27 -24.75 -10.96
N GLY A 228 -12.19 -23.55 -10.38
CA GLY A 228 -13.24 -22.53 -10.48
C GLY A 228 -13.60 -21.79 -9.18
N GLY A 229 -13.02 -22.15 -8.04
CA GLY A 229 -13.29 -21.51 -6.74
C GLY A 229 -12.42 -20.28 -6.42
N LEU A 230 -12.79 -19.54 -5.36
CA LEU A 230 -11.97 -18.46 -4.78
C LEU A 230 -10.57 -18.99 -4.46
N ARG A 231 -9.55 -18.20 -4.77
CA ARG A 231 -8.17 -18.48 -4.40
C ARG A 231 -7.69 -17.45 -3.40
N ILE A 232 -7.16 -17.93 -2.28
CA ILE A 232 -6.63 -17.08 -1.22
C ILE A 232 -5.11 -17.17 -1.28
N GLY A 233 -4.45 -16.04 -1.52
CA GLY A 233 -2.99 -15.94 -1.45
C GLY A 233 -2.56 -15.52 -0.05
N ASP A 234 -1.80 -16.37 0.63
CA ASP A 234 -1.17 -16.05 1.91
C ASP A 234 0.15 -15.32 1.66
N VAL A 235 0.13 -14.00 1.90
CA VAL A 235 1.25 -13.06 1.70
C VAL A 235 1.98 -12.85 3.03
N ARG A 236 2.32 -13.93 3.74
CA ARG A 236 3.11 -13.91 4.98
C ARG A 236 4.42 -14.67 4.85
N ALA A 237 5.30 -14.53 5.83
CA ALA A 237 6.57 -15.24 5.87
C ALA A 237 6.36 -16.76 5.98
N PRO A 238 7.33 -17.59 5.56
CA PRO A 238 7.21 -19.04 5.62
C PRO A 238 6.85 -19.60 7.01
N CYS A 239 7.44 -19.07 8.09
CA CYS A 239 7.14 -19.49 9.47
C CYS A 239 5.68 -19.18 9.87
N GLU A 240 5.14 -18.05 9.42
CA GLU A 240 3.76 -17.64 9.67
C GLU A 240 2.77 -18.54 8.91
N PHE A 241 3.09 -18.88 7.65
CA PHE A 241 2.30 -19.81 6.83
C PHE A 241 2.29 -21.23 7.42
N ALA A 242 3.43 -21.68 7.94
CA ALA A 242 3.58 -22.98 8.59
C ALA A 242 2.87 -23.05 9.95
N GLY A 243 2.56 -21.90 10.57
CA GLY A 243 1.98 -21.82 11.91
C GLY A 243 3.03 -22.00 13.02
N GLU A 244 4.30 -21.72 12.72
CA GLU A 244 5.41 -21.85 13.66
C GLU A 244 5.57 -20.60 14.54
N GLY A 245 5.24 -19.41 14.02
CA GLY A 245 5.29 -18.15 14.76
C GLY A 245 5.21 -16.91 13.86
N HIS A 246 5.36 -15.72 14.46
CA HIS A 246 5.35 -14.42 13.78
C HIS A 246 6.16 -13.36 14.57
N ASP A 247 6.50 -12.24 13.93
CA ASP A 247 7.21 -11.12 14.58
C ASP A 247 6.26 -10.01 15.11
N TYR A 248 4.93 -10.14 14.95
CA TYR A 248 3.98 -9.13 15.44
C TYR A 248 4.14 -8.87 16.94
N ALA A 249 3.98 -7.60 17.33
CA ALA A 249 4.16 -7.10 18.70
C ALA A 249 2.97 -7.39 19.63
N TYR A 250 1.99 -8.16 19.17
CA TYR A 250 0.76 -8.46 19.87
C TYR A 250 0.46 -9.95 19.77
N ALA A 251 -0.28 -10.46 20.77
CA ALA A 251 -0.65 -11.87 20.82
C ALA A 251 -1.69 -12.19 19.74
N MET A 252 -1.41 -13.22 18.94
CA MET A 252 -2.36 -13.76 17.96
C MET A 252 -2.14 -15.27 17.78
N PRO A 253 -3.18 -16.04 17.42
CA PRO A 253 -3.03 -17.46 17.16
C PRO A 253 -2.08 -17.75 16.00
N HIS A 254 -1.37 -18.88 16.08
CA HIS A 254 -0.54 -19.37 14.99
C HIS A 254 -1.36 -20.27 14.05
N GLY A 255 -1.10 -20.17 12.75
CA GLY A 255 -1.76 -20.98 11.72
C GLY A 255 -2.01 -20.20 10.44
N ARG A 256 -2.83 -20.78 9.56
CA ARG A 256 -3.26 -20.15 8.30
C ARG A 256 -4.71 -20.52 7.97
N ILE A 257 -5.30 -19.76 7.05
CA ILE A 257 -6.62 -20.05 6.50
C ILE A 257 -6.54 -21.37 5.68
N PRO A 258 -7.41 -22.36 5.94
CA PRO A 258 -7.45 -23.59 5.16
C PRO A 258 -7.64 -23.32 3.66
N GLY A 259 -6.89 -24.05 2.83
CA GLY A 259 -6.92 -23.88 1.37
C GLY A 259 -6.14 -22.67 0.82
N ALA A 260 -5.59 -21.80 1.68
CA ALA A 260 -4.74 -20.70 1.23
C ALA A 260 -3.45 -21.21 0.57
N LEU A 261 -3.09 -20.58 -0.55
CA LEU A 261 -1.90 -20.87 -1.33
C LEU A 261 -0.78 -19.90 -0.94
N PRO A 262 0.48 -20.34 -0.87
CA PRO A 262 1.58 -19.44 -0.52
C PRO A 262 1.79 -18.42 -1.65
N ALA A 263 1.44 -17.15 -1.39
CA ALA A 263 1.80 -16.03 -2.24
C ALA A 263 3.21 -15.51 -1.93
N ARG A 264 3.77 -15.96 -0.79
CA ARG A 264 5.08 -15.57 -0.21
C ARG A 264 5.10 -14.09 0.15
N TRP A 265 6.10 -13.68 0.93
CA TRP A 265 6.29 -12.30 1.37
C TRP A 265 7.77 -11.97 1.42
N GLY A 266 8.50 -12.77 2.19
CA GLY A 266 9.93 -12.66 2.38
C GLY A 266 10.32 -13.38 3.66
N PRO A 267 11.52 -13.12 4.20
CA PRO A 267 12.08 -13.93 5.28
C PRO A 267 11.41 -13.73 6.65
N SER A 268 10.66 -12.64 6.85
CA SER A 268 10.03 -12.33 8.16
C SER A 268 8.84 -11.39 8.00
N THR A 269 8.00 -11.24 9.03
CA THR A 269 6.75 -10.45 9.00
C THR A 269 6.94 -9.05 8.43
N PHE A 270 8.08 -8.41 8.68
CA PHE A 270 8.35 -7.02 8.29
C PHE A 270 9.36 -6.88 7.14
N VAL A 271 9.70 -7.97 6.43
CA VAL A 271 10.63 -7.92 5.31
C VAL A 271 10.00 -8.60 4.10
N GLY A 272 9.48 -7.78 3.18
CA GLY A 272 8.74 -8.22 1.99
C GLY A 272 9.58 -8.42 0.73
N SER A 273 10.79 -8.97 0.88
CA SER A 273 11.78 -9.04 -0.20
C SER A 273 11.36 -9.87 -1.42
N GLU A 274 10.27 -10.64 -1.33
CA GLU A 274 9.69 -11.33 -2.48
C GLU A 274 9.08 -10.34 -3.48
N TYR A 275 8.66 -9.15 -3.05
CA TYR A 275 7.95 -8.16 -3.86
C TYR A 275 8.77 -6.93 -4.21
N TYR A 276 9.73 -6.56 -3.38
CA TYR A 276 10.55 -5.37 -3.59
C TYR A 276 12.01 -5.64 -3.23
N ALA A 277 12.92 -4.88 -3.83
CA ALA A 277 14.32 -4.88 -3.46
C ALA A 277 14.49 -4.15 -2.12
N PRO A 278 14.87 -4.80 -1.01
CA PRO A 278 14.80 -4.19 0.32
C PRO A 278 15.61 -2.90 0.45
N ARG A 279 16.74 -2.78 -0.26
CA ARG A 279 17.59 -1.59 -0.21
C ARG A 279 17.01 -0.37 -0.93
N THR A 280 16.19 -0.59 -1.96
CA THR A 280 15.72 0.51 -2.82
C THR A 280 14.22 0.71 -2.74
N GLY A 281 13.46 -0.28 -2.25
CA GLY A 281 12.00 -0.26 -2.26
C GLY A 281 11.39 -0.42 -3.65
N VAL A 282 12.24 -0.63 -4.67
CA VAL A 282 11.80 -0.84 -6.05
C VAL A 282 11.04 -2.15 -6.13
N LEU A 283 9.84 -2.12 -6.69
CA LEU A 283 9.07 -3.33 -6.93
C LEU A 283 9.80 -4.22 -7.93
N ARG A 284 9.79 -5.53 -7.66
CA ARG A 284 10.29 -6.51 -8.61
C ARG A 284 9.42 -6.50 -9.87
N PRO A 285 9.99 -6.89 -11.03
CA PRO A 285 9.24 -6.87 -12.29
C PRO A 285 7.92 -7.65 -12.18
N LEU A 286 6.80 -7.00 -12.50
CA LEU A 286 5.47 -7.60 -12.36
C LEU A 286 5.32 -8.93 -13.11
N ARG A 287 6.07 -9.12 -14.21
CA ARG A 287 6.10 -10.39 -14.96
C ARG A 287 6.66 -11.56 -14.14
N GLU A 288 7.64 -11.31 -13.28
CA GLU A 288 8.26 -12.32 -12.41
C GLU A 288 7.30 -12.67 -11.27
N LEU A 289 6.70 -11.65 -10.65
CA LEU A 289 5.67 -11.84 -9.63
C LEU A 289 4.48 -12.64 -10.17
N ALA A 290 4.00 -12.28 -11.37
CA ALA A 290 2.93 -13.01 -12.04
C ALA A 290 3.34 -14.45 -12.40
N ALA A 291 4.60 -14.70 -12.75
CA ALA A 291 5.08 -16.06 -12.99
C ALA A 291 5.09 -16.89 -11.68
N SER A 292 5.58 -16.32 -10.58
CA SER A 292 5.56 -16.93 -9.25
C SER A 292 4.12 -17.28 -8.82
N TRP A 293 3.18 -16.35 -8.99
CA TRP A 293 1.77 -16.61 -8.66
C TRP A 293 1.11 -17.65 -9.57
N ARG A 294 1.49 -17.75 -10.86
CA ARG A 294 1.03 -18.86 -11.71
C ARG A 294 1.57 -20.20 -11.23
N GLN A 295 2.84 -20.26 -10.84
CA GLN A 295 3.45 -21.48 -10.29
C GLN A 295 2.79 -21.87 -8.96
N ALA A 296 2.42 -20.90 -8.12
CA ALA A 296 1.69 -21.12 -6.88
C ALA A 296 0.20 -21.46 -7.09
N GLY A 297 -0.31 -21.45 -8.34
CA GLY A 297 -1.71 -21.71 -8.65
C GLY A 297 -2.67 -20.56 -8.34
N LEU A 298 -2.16 -19.37 -8.01
CA LEU A 298 -2.93 -18.16 -7.70
C LEU A 298 -3.44 -17.44 -8.95
N LEU A 299 -2.66 -17.46 -10.03
CA LEU A 299 -3.05 -16.92 -11.33
C LEU A 299 -3.28 -18.05 -12.34
N GLN A 300 -4.46 -18.09 -12.96
CA GLN A 300 -4.70 -18.97 -14.09
C GLN A 300 -4.27 -18.30 -15.42
N ARG A 301 -3.89 -19.11 -16.42
CA ARG A 301 -3.80 -18.61 -17.80
C ARG A 301 -5.25 -18.26 -18.22
N GLY A 302 -5.47 -17.00 -18.60
CA GLY A 302 -6.81 -16.55 -18.99
C GLY A 302 -7.41 -17.49 -20.03
N SER A 303 -8.63 -17.95 -19.79
CA SER A 303 -9.43 -18.54 -20.85
C SER A 303 -9.54 -17.49 -21.95
N ARG A 304 -9.04 -17.80 -23.15
CA ARG A 304 -9.44 -17.03 -24.34
C ARG A 304 -10.97 -17.06 -24.32
N ARG A 305 -11.62 -15.89 -24.20
CA ARG A 305 -13.03 -15.78 -24.58
C ARG A 305 -13.09 -16.35 -25.99
N ALA A 306 -13.78 -17.49 -26.16
CA ALA A 306 -14.08 -18.01 -27.47
C ALA A 306 -14.81 -16.88 -28.21
N GLY A 307 -14.19 -16.37 -29.27
CA GLY A 307 -14.86 -15.44 -30.17
C GLY A 307 -16.08 -16.17 -30.73
N GLY A 308 -17.26 -15.70 -30.36
CA GLY A 308 -18.49 -16.07 -31.04
C GLY A 308 -18.42 -15.51 -32.46
N ALA A 309 -18.46 -16.43 -33.42
CA ALA A 309 -18.72 -16.16 -34.82
C ALA A 309 -20.13 -15.57 -35.01
#